data_AF-A0A8T4WN05-F1
#
_entry.id   AF-A0A8T4WN05-F1
#
_cell.length_a   1.000
_cell.length_b   1.000
_cell.length_c   1.000
_cell.angle_alpha   90.00
_cell.angle_beta   90.00
_cell.angle_gamma   90.00
#
_symmetry.space_group_name_H-M   'P 1'
#
loop_
_entity.id
_entity.type
_entity.pdbx_description
1 polymer ?
#
loop_
_entity_poly.entity_id
_entity_poly.type
_entity_poly.pdbx_seq_one_letter_code
_entity_poly.pdbx_strand_id
1 'polypeptide(L)'
;MKDWCSMVGGPCRGKNCDFWARIKIKKKSIEEMVKEILTKLEHEAGDNDSTPIQAIQEYWECLGVKNRKVLRKEKPDTSEKMKEVERRVLSQAARQEE
;
A
#
# COMPACT_ATOMS: atom_id res chain seq x y z
N MET A 1 21.95 -11.02 -2.36
CA MET A 1 21.73 -12.19 -3.24
C MET A 1 20.29 -12.14 -3.73
N LYS A 2 20.04 -12.39 -5.03
CA LYS A 2 18.69 -12.53 -5.59
C LYS A 2 18.40 -14.03 -5.63
N ASP A 3 17.43 -14.49 -4.86
CA ASP A 3 17.00 -15.89 -4.85
C ASP A 3 16.00 -16.14 -5.97
N TRP A 4 16.08 -17.28 -6.66
CA TRP A 4 15.09 -17.64 -7.68
C TRP A 4 13.78 -18.05 -7.01
N CYS A 5 12.66 -17.45 -7.41
CA CYS A 5 11.35 -17.82 -6.88
C CYS A 5 10.50 -18.49 -7.97
N SER A 6 10.22 -19.77 -7.77
CA SER A 6 9.44 -20.62 -8.68
C SER A 6 8.02 -20.10 -8.88
N MET A 7 7.45 -19.43 -7.87
CA MET A 7 6.10 -18.85 -7.92
C MET A 7 6.01 -17.62 -8.83
N VAL A 8 7.12 -16.90 -9.03
CA VAL A 8 7.16 -15.68 -9.87
C VAL A 8 7.93 -15.88 -11.17
N GLY A 9 8.51 -17.08 -11.36
CA GLY A 9 9.27 -17.44 -12.55
C GLY A 9 10.53 -16.59 -12.76
N GLY A 10 11.18 -16.12 -11.68
CA GLY A 10 12.33 -15.22 -11.82
C GLY A 10 13.02 -14.83 -10.51
N PRO A 11 14.04 -13.96 -10.58
CA PRO A 11 14.78 -13.50 -9.40
C PRO A 11 13.89 -12.68 -8.46
N CYS A 12 13.93 -13.06 -7.19
CA CYS A 12 13.12 -12.57 -6.07
C CYS A 12 14.02 -12.36 -4.86
N ARG A 13 13.50 -11.70 -3.81
CA ARG A 13 14.27 -11.35 -2.60
C ARG A 13 13.95 -12.26 -1.41
N GLY A 14 13.52 -13.50 -1.68
CA GLY A 14 13.08 -14.43 -0.65
C GLY A 14 11.97 -13.82 0.22
N LYS A 15 12.19 -13.74 1.54
CA LYS A 15 11.23 -13.16 2.51
C LYS A 15 10.93 -11.67 2.28
N ASN A 16 11.76 -10.96 1.51
CA ASN A 16 11.59 -9.53 1.20
C ASN A 16 10.94 -9.29 -0.18
N CYS A 17 10.29 -10.30 -0.76
CA CYS A 17 9.74 -10.22 -2.10
C CYS A 17 8.35 -9.55 -2.10
N ASP A 18 8.25 -8.37 -2.71
CA ASP A 18 7.00 -7.59 -2.86
C ASP A 18 6.17 -7.94 -4.11
N PHE A 19 6.47 -9.06 -4.78
CA PHE A 19 5.83 -9.43 -6.05
C PHE A 19 4.29 -9.47 -5.97
N TRP A 20 3.74 -10.14 -4.96
CA TRP A 20 2.29 -10.20 -4.77
C TRP A 20 1.69 -8.85 -4.43
N ALA A 21 2.39 -8.04 -3.64
CA ALA A 21 1.97 -6.68 -3.33
C ALA A 21 1.84 -5.87 -4.62
N ARG A 22 2.84 -5.96 -5.51
CA ARG A 22 2.80 -5.30 -6.83
C ARG A 22 1.63 -5.76 -7.69
N ILE A 23 1.35 -7.07 -7.75
CA ILE A 23 0.19 -7.58 -8.50
C ILE A 23 -1.11 -7.03 -7.92
N LYS A 24 -1.28 -7.08 -6.60
CA LYS A 24 -2.48 -6.56 -5.92
C LYS A 24 -2.67 -5.07 -6.19
N ILE A 25 -1.61 -4.26 -6.06
CA ILE A 25 -1.65 -2.81 -6.33
C ILE A 25 -1.95 -2.53 -7.81
N LYS A 26 -1.41 -3.32 -8.74
CA LYS A 26 -1.71 -3.16 -10.17
C LYS A 26 -3.17 -3.48 -10.48
N LYS A 27 -3.72 -4.55 -9.91
CA LYS A 27 -5.09 -5.02 -10.17
C LYS A 27 -6.17 -4.10 -9.59
N LYS A 28 -5.97 -3.57 -8.38
CA LYS A 28 -6.94 -2.69 -7.73
C LYS A 28 -6.95 -1.30 -8.35
N SER A 29 -8.10 -0.67 -8.50
CA SER A 29 -8.17 0.74 -8.88
C SER A 29 -7.69 1.66 -7.74
N ILE A 30 -7.34 2.91 -8.06
CA ILE A 30 -6.99 3.91 -7.03
C ILE A 30 -8.17 4.12 -6.09
N GLU A 31 -9.39 4.20 -6.64
CA GLU A 31 -10.61 4.45 -5.87
C GLU A 31 -10.93 3.33 -4.90
N GLU A 32 -10.80 2.07 -5.31
CA GLU A 32 -10.96 0.92 -4.41
C GLU A 32 -9.96 0.96 -3.25
N MET A 33 -8.69 1.24 -3.53
CA MET A 33 -7.66 1.31 -2.48
C MET A 33 -7.92 2.47 -1.51
N VAL A 34 -8.30 3.64 -2.02
CA VAL A 34 -8.66 4.80 -1.18
C VAL A 34 -9.86 4.46 -0.29
N LYS A 35 -10.92 3.87 -0.86
CA LYS A 35 -12.11 3.47 -0.11
C LYS A 35 -11.78 2.47 1.01
N GLU A 36 -10.98 1.44 0.71
CA GLU A 36 -10.58 0.45 1.72
C GLU A 36 -9.79 1.07 2.88
N ILE A 37 -8.93 2.06 2.61
CA ILE A 37 -8.16 2.75 3.66
C ILE A 37 -9.07 3.64 4.50
N LEU A 38 -9.97 4.40 3.87
CA LEU A 38 -10.93 5.25 4.59
C LEU A 38 -11.90 4.43 5.43
N THR A 39 -12.43 3.33 4.91
CA THR A 39 -13.30 2.43 5.70
C THR A 39 -12.59 1.85 6.91
N LYS A 40 -11.28 1.58 6.82
CA LYS A 40 -10.49 1.18 7.99
C LYS A 40 -10.40 2.31 9.02
N LEU A 41 -10.12 3.54 8.57
CA LEU A 41 -10.06 4.71 9.45
C LEU A 41 -11.40 4.95 10.17
N GLU A 42 -12.52 4.83 9.46
CA GLU A 42 -13.86 4.97 10.04
C GLU A 42 -14.17 3.90 11.10
N HIS A 43 -13.73 2.65 10.88
CA HIS A 43 -13.93 1.57 11.84
C HIS A 43 -13.01 1.69 13.08
N GLU A 44 -11.80 2.24 12.92
CA GLU A 44 -10.85 2.37 14.04
C GLU A 44 -11.05 3.64 14.87
N ALA A 45 -11.72 4.66 14.33
CA ALA A 45 -12.03 5.91 15.04
C ALA A 45 -12.83 5.71 16.36
N GLY A 46 -13.43 4.54 16.57
CA GLY A 46 -14.14 4.19 17.80
C GLY A 46 -13.24 3.60 18.92
N ASP A 47 -12.03 3.13 18.61
CA ASP A 47 -11.23 2.29 19.51
C ASP A 47 -9.74 2.70 19.59
N ASN A 48 -9.19 3.38 18.57
CA ASN A 48 -7.82 3.90 18.57
C ASN A 48 -7.71 5.18 17.75
N ASP A 49 -6.82 6.07 18.16
CA ASP A 49 -6.41 7.31 17.46
C ASP A 49 -5.58 6.98 16.20
N SER A 50 -6.09 6.09 15.35
CA SER A 50 -5.43 5.65 14.13
C SER A 50 -5.38 6.81 13.14
N THR A 51 -4.22 7.46 13.05
CA THR A 51 -4.02 8.55 12.09
C THR A 51 -4.12 8.05 10.64
N PRO A 52 -4.54 8.90 9.68
CA PRO A 52 -4.56 8.55 8.26
C PRO A 52 -3.23 7.98 7.73
N ILE A 53 -2.12 8.48 8.27
CA ILE A 53 -0.77 8.02 7.91
C ILE A 53 -0.54 6.57 8.36
N GLN A 54 -1.00 6.22 9.56
CA GLN A 54 -0.86 4.88 10.12
C GLN A 54 -1.71 3.87 9.35
N ALA A 55 -2.97 4.19 9.07
CA ALA A 55 -3.84 3.31 8.28
C ALA A 55 -3.31 3.07 6.86
N ILE A 56 -2.74 4.10 6.22
CA ILE A 56 -2.03 3.97 4.94
C ILE A 56 -0.86 2.98 5.06
N GLN A 57 -0.03 3.13 6.09
CA GLN A 57 1.13 2.28 6.29
C GLN A 57 0.70 0.82 6.48
N GLU A 58 -0.23 0.56 7.40
CA GLU A 58 -0.74 -0.77 7.68
C GLU A 58 -1.39 -1.41 6.46
N TYR A 59 -2.11 -0.63 5.66
CA TYR A 59 -2.67 -1.11 4.39
C TYR A 59 -1.58 -1.65 3.45
N TRP A 60 -0.49 -0.91 3.28
CA TRP A 60 0.62 -1.36 2.44
C TRP A 60 1.30 -2.60 3.01
N GLU A 61 1.47 -2.68 4.34
CA GLU A 61 2.05 -3.84 5.00
C GLU A 61 1.16 -5.08 4.86
N CYS A 62 -0.17 -4.95 5.00
CA CYS A 62 -1.16 -5.99 4.73
C CYS A 62 -1.12 -6.49 3.27
N LEU A 63 -0.88 -5.59 2.31
CA LEU A 63 -0.69 -5.98 0.92
C LEU A 63 0.63 -6.72 0.67
N GLY A 64 1.56 -6.68 1.63
CA GLY A 64 2.87 -7.32 1.57
C GLY A 64 3.98 -6.39 1.09
N VAL A 65 3.77 -5.06 1.09
CA VAL A 65 4.82 -4.10 0.78
C VAL A 65 5.77 -4.01 1.97
N LYS A 66 6.91 -4.71 1.88
CA LYS A 66 7.93 -4.72 2.94
C LYS A 66 8.86 -3.51 2.90
N ASN A 67 9.17 -3.00 1.71
CA ASN A 67 10.10 -1.87 1.56
C ASN A 67 9.68 -0.91 0.45
N ARG A 68 9.02 0.18 0.85
CA ARG A 68 8.53 1.22 -0.06
C ARG A 68 9.66 1.93 -0.82
N LYS A 69 10.85 2.09 -0.23
CA LYS A 69 12.01 2.74 -0.87
C LYS A 69 12.52 1.90 -2.04
N VAL A 70 12.59 0.58 -1.85
CA VAL A 70 12.99 -0.37 -2.89
C VAL A 70 11.96 -0.41 -4.00
N LEU A 71 10.68 -0.53 -3.66
CA LEU A 71 9.59 -0.58 -4.64
C LEU A 71 9.54 0.69 -5.48
N ARG A 72 9.82 1.87 -4.89
CA ARG A 72 9.96 3.14 -5.62
C ARG A 72 11.10 3.14 -6.63
N LYS A 73 12.22 2.48 -6.34
CA LYS A 73 13.36 2.39 -7.26
C LYS A 73 13.13 1.39 -8.39
N GLU A 74 12.51 0.24 -8.10
CA GLU A 74 12.36 -0.85 -9.07
C GLU A 74 11.11 -0.71 -9.95
N LYS A 75 10.07 -0.04 -9.44
CA LYS A 75 8.75 0.06 -10.09
C LYS A 75 8.16 1.46 -9.92
N PRO A 76 8.59 2.44 -10.74
CA PRO A 76 8.10 3.82 -10.65
C PRO A 76 6.58 3.89 -10.79
N ASP A 77 5.97 3.19 -11.75
CA ASP A 77 4.52 3.21 -11.96
C ASP A 77 3.71 2.78 -10.73
N THR A 78 4.19 1.73 -10.05
CA THR A 78 3.52 1.23 -8.84
C THR A 78 3.67 2.24 -7.71
N SER A 79 4.83 2.89 -7.60
CA SER A 79 5.04 3.95 -6.62
C SER A 79 4.23 5.20 -6.89
N GLU A 80 4.02 5.58 -8.15
CA GLU A 80 3.18 6.73 -8.50
C GLU A 80 1.72 6.47 -8.13
N LYS A 81 1.22 5.27 -8.45
CA LYS A 81 -0.11 4.84 -8.05
C LYS A 81 -0.29 4.86 -6.53
N MET A 82 0.68 4.35 -5.77
CA MET A 82 0.65 4.41 -4.30
C MET A 82 0.62 5.85 -3.80
N LYS A 83 1.47 6.74 -4.33
CA LYS A 83 1.49 8.16 -3.93
C LYS A 83 0.16 8.85 -4.19
N GLU A 84 -0.49 8.54 -5.30
CA GLU A 84 -1.81 9.09 -5.64
C GLU A 84 -2.89 8.60 -4.67
N VAL A 85 -2.87 7.31 -4.30
CA VAL A 85 -3.75 6.77 -3.23
C VAL A 85 -3.51 7.51 -1.92
N GLU A 86 -2.25 7.63 -1.49
CA GLU A 86 -1.88 8.32 -0.25
C GLU A 86 -2.37 9.77 -0.24
N ARG A 87 -2.15 10.50 -1.32
CA ARG A 87 -2.61 11.89 -1.47
C ARG A 87 -4.13 11.99 -1.34
N ARG A 88 -4.87 11.10 -1.99
CA ARG A 88 -6.34 11.10 -1.96
C ARG A 88 -6.89 10.74 -0.60
N VAL A 89 -6.29 9.78 0.10
CA VAL A 89 -6.68 9.44 1.48
C VAL A 89 -6.46 10.63 2.39
N LEU A 90 -5.26 11.22 2.38
CA LEU A 90 -4.95 12.38 3.23
C LEU A 90 -5.87 13.57 2.94
N SER A 91 -6.15 13.85 1.67
CA SER A 91 -7.05 14.93 1.29
C SER A 91 -8.51 14.68 1.71
N GLN A 92 -8.95 13.42 1.81
CA GLN A 92 -10.32 13.09 2.21
C GLN A 92 -10.47 13.02 3.73
N ALA A 93 -9.48 12.45 4.43
CA ALA A 93 -9.45 12.42 5.88
C ALA A 93 -9.45 13.84 6.47
N ALA A 94 -8.68 14.78 5.90
CA ALA A 94 -8.66 16.17 6.35
C ALA A 94 -10.02 16.88 6.20
N ARG A 95 -10.89 16.45 5.28
CA ARG A 95 -12.23 17.02 5.10
C ARG A 95 -13.27 16.45 6.05
N GLN A 96 -12.96 15.37 6.76
CA GLN A 96 -13.84 14.81 7.79
C GLN A 96 -13.60 15.42 9.17
N GLU A 97 -12.56 16.24 9.31
CA GLU A 97 -12.22 16.97 10.55
C GLU A 97 -12.74 18.43 10.55
N GLU A 98 -13.42 18.89 9.48
CA GLU A 98 -14.16 20.17 9.38
C GLU A 98 -15.67 19.96 9.59
#